data_AF-A0A3R7D907-F1
#
_entry.id   AF-A0A3R7D907-F1
#
_cell.length_a   1.000
_cell.length_b   1.000
_cell.length_c   1.000
_cell.angle_alpha   90.00
_cell.angle_beta   90.00
_cell.angle_gamma   90.00
#
_symmetry.space_group_name_H-M   'P 1'
#
loop_
_entity.id
_entity.type
_entity.pdbx_description
1 polymer ?
#
loop_
_entity_poly.entity_id
_entity_poly.type
_entity_poly.pdbx_seq_one_letter_code
_entity_poly.pdbx_strand_id
1 'polypeptide(L)'
;MGQVELHGLQRIELGPSVLSRLDRALSLEWILTNGLGGYSSSTVIGVNTRKYHGLLVASFEPPSRRYVVLSKLDEEVRVDPEGSGEERTYSLGSNEFRGLFHPEGYKFMVGFSLDPYPTFRYEAGGVYVAKRVAMPYGKNMVVSSYWVLNTGGR
;
A
#
# COMPACT_ATOMS: atom_id res chain seq x y z
N MET A 1 9.96 25.43 -13.90
CA MET A 1 8.79 25.16 -13.02
C MET A 1 9.36 24.54 -11.75
N GLY A 2 9.31 25.28 -10.64
CA GLY A 2 10.24 25.12 -9.52
C GLY A 2 10.17 23.78 -8.80
N GLN A 3 11.34 23.25 -8.43
CA GLN A 3 11.47 22.22 -7.41
C GLN A 3 10.95 22.79 -6.10
N VAL A 4 9.84 22.26 -5.61
CA VAL A 4 9.45 22.45 -4.22
C VAL A 4 10.35 21.54 -3.41
N GLU A 5 11.40 22.12 -2.82
CA GLU A 5 12.20 21.43 -1.81
C GLU A 5 11.36 21.28 -0.53
N LEU A 6 10.84 20.08 -0.29
CA LEU A 6 10.13 19.73 0.94
C LEU A 6 11.16 19.48 2.06
N HIS A 7 11.86 20.52 2.50
CA HIS A 7 12.70 20.45 3.70
C HIS A 7 11.80 20.42 4.95
N GLY A 8 11.72 19.27 5.62
CA GLY A 8 11.16 19.18 6.98
C GLY A 8 10.00 18.21 7.21
N LEU A 9 9.61 17.38 6.24
CA LEU A 9 8.67 16.28 6.53
C LEU A 9 9.42 15.19 7.29
N GLN A 10 8.91 14.82 8.48
CA GLN A 10 9.42 13.65 9.20
C GLN A 10 9.19 12.41 8.35
N ARG A 11 10.26 11.85 7.81
CA ARG A 11 10.26 10.58 7.10
C ARG A 11 9.96 9.46 8.08
N ILE A 12 8.87 8.74 7.85
CA ILE A 12 8.59 7.49 8.55
C ILE A 12 9.17 6.35 7.72
N GLU A 13 9.95 5.48 8.36
CA GLU A 13 10.46 4.23 7.81
C GLU A 13 10.19 3.11 8.81
N LEU A 14 9.49 2.07 8.35
CA LEU A 14 9.19 0.88 9.11
C LEU A 14 9.78 -0.33 8.38
N GLY A 15 10.65 -1.06 9.07
CA GLY A 15 11.24 -2.29 8.58
C GLY A 15 10.56 -3.55 9.14
N PRO A 16 11.10 -4.74 8.80
CA PRO A 16 10.52 -6.03 9.20
C PRO A 16 10.32 -6.20 10.71
N SER A 17 11.16 -5.58 11.54
CA SER A 17 11.07 -5.64 13.00
C SER A 17 9.75 -5.08 13.56
N VAL A 18 9.13 -4.14 12.84
CA VAL A 18 7.81 -3.58 13.19
C VAL A 18 6.71 -4.30 12.42
N LEU A 19 6.91 -4.52 11.12
CA LEU A 19 5.88 -5.03 10.22
C LEU A 19 5.52 -6.50 10.47
N SER A 20 6.46 -7.32 10.95
CA SER A 20 6.21 -8.72 11.30
C SER A 20 5.38 -8.90 12.58
N ARG A 21 5.27 -7.85 13.41
CA ARG A 21 4.46 -7.87 14.63
C ARG A 21 3.04 -7.45 14.30
N LEU A 22 2.21 -8.41 13.91
CA LEU A 22 0.88 -8.16 13.33
C LEU A 22 0.03 -7.16 14.12
N ASP A 23 -0.13 -7.34 15.44
CA ASP A 23 -0.91 -6.41 16.27
C ASP A 23 -0.37 -4.97 16.23
N ARG A 24 0.95 -4.83 16.25
CA ARG A 24 1.60 -3.53 16.15
C ARG A 24 1.41 -2.93 14.77
N ALA A 25 1.61 -3.71 13.72
CA ALA A 25 1.47 -3.27 12.34
C ALA A 25 0.02 -2.84 12.01
N LEU A 26 -0.98 -3.56 12.51
CA LEU A 26 -2.40 -3.21 12.36
C LEU A 26 -2.79 -1.94 13.12
N SER A 27 -2.07 -1.60 14.20
CA SER A 27 -2.28 -0.37 14.96
C SER A 27 -1.70 0.89 14.31
N LEU A 28 -0.87 0.74 13.28
CA LEU A 28 -0.22 1.84 12.58
C LEU A 28 -0.96 2.12 11.28
N GLU A 29 -1.50 3.33 11.15
CA GLU A 29 -2.33 3.77 10.03
C GLU A 29 -1.69 4.97 9.31
N TRP A 30 -2.01 5.14 8.02
CA TRP A 30 -1.62 6.30 7.23
C TRP A 30 -2.84 6.89 6.52
N ILE A 31 -2.79 8.19 6.22
CA ILE A 31 -3.82 8.90 5.47
C ILE A 31 -3.20 9.93 4.54
N LEU A 32 -3.72 10.01 3.32
CA LEU A 32 -3.45 11.06 2.34
C LEU A 32 -4.75 11.74 1.96
N THR A 33 -4.80 13.07 2.02
CA THR A 33 -6.02 13.84 1.67
C THR A 33 -5.88 14.50 0.31
N ASN A 34 -6.99 14.70 -0.39
CA ASN A 34 -7.01 15.39 -1.68
C ASN A 34 -7.45 16.86 -1.60
N GLY A 35 -7.65 17.42 -0.41
CA GLY A 35 -8.11 18.80 -0.21
C GLY A 35 -9.61 19.05 -0.46
N LEU A 36 -10.39 18.03 -0.85
CA LEU A 36 -11.85 18.11 -1.05
C LEU A 36 -12.64 17.41 0.06
N GLY A 37 -11.99 17.04 1.16
CA GLY A 37 -12.57 16.18 2.19
C GLY A 37 -12.58 14.68 1.84
N GLY A 38 -12.00 14.31 0.68
CA GLY A 38 -11.68 12.94 0.30
C GLY A 38 -10.25 12.54 0.68
N TYR A 39 -10.01 11.23 0.76
CA TYR A 39 -8.72 10.68 1.20
C TYR A 39 -8.48 9.25 0.73
N SER A 40 -7.23 8.81 0.90
CA SER A 40 -6.74 7.45 0.80
C SER A 40 -6.17 7.07 2.16
N SER A 41 -6.54 5.92 2.71
CA SER A 41 -6.06 5.48 4.02
C SER A 41 -6.10 3.97 4.17
N SER A 42 -5.17 3.45 4.95
CA SER A 42 -5.14 2.05 5.38
C SER A 42 -4.16 1.90 6.55
N THR A 43 -3.94 0.66 7.00
CA THR A 43 -2.80 0.33 7.86
C THR A 43 -1.49 0.35 7.06
N VAL A 44 -0.35 0.39 7.77
CA VAL A 44 0.99 0.33 7.16
C VAL A 44 1.28 -1.00 6.46
N ILE A 45 0.45 -2.03 6.68
CA ILE A 45 0.50 -3.32 5.99
C ILE A 45 -0.64 -3.52 4.96
N GLY A 46 -1.39 -2.47 4.64
CA GLY A 46 -2.43 -2.50 3.60
C GLY A 46 -3.68 -3.31 3.96
N VAL A 47 -3.85 -3.67 5.24
CA VAL A 47 -5.08 -4.31 5.75
C VAL A 47 -6.08 -3.22 6.14
N ASN A 48 -7.29 -3.26 5.58
CA ASN A 48 -8.37 -2.33 5.93
C ASN A 48 -9.12 -2.84 7.18
N THR A 49 -8.83 -2.26 8.35
CA THR A 49 -9.46 -2.61 9.64
C THR A 49 -10.57 -1.65 10.09
N ARG A 50 -10.83 -0.58 9.33
CA ARG A 50 -11.83 0.46 9.63
C ARG A 50 -12.87 0.52 8.52
N LYS A 51 -14.12 0.87 8.87
CA LYS A 51 -15.24 1.03 7.93
C LYS A 51 -14.92 1.97 6.75
N TYR A 52 -14.08 2.98 6.99
CA TYR A 52 -13.71 3.98 5.98
C TYR A 52 -12.23 3.93 5.58
N HIS A 53 -11.53 2.81 5.83
CA HIS A 53 -10.29 2.56 5.10
C HIS A 53 -10.60 2.28 3.63
N GLY A 54 -9.76 2.79 2.74
CA GLY A 54 -10.01 2.78 1.31
C GLY A 54 -8.90 3.47 0.55
N LEU A 55 -8.56 2.95 -0.63
CA LEU A 55 -7.65 3.64 -1.56
C LEU A 55 -8.26 4.91 -2.15
N LEU A 56 -9.57 4.96 -2.36
CA LEU A 56 -10.29 6.16 -2.74
C LEU A 56 -11.58 6.30 -1.93
N VAL A 57 -11.53 7.18 -0.94
CA VAL A 57 -12.71 7.66 -0.22
C VAL A 57 -13.03 9.06 -0.74
N ALA A 58 -14.05 9.17 -1.58
CA ALA A 58 -14.43 10.42 -2.24
C ALA A 58 -15.53 11.15 -1.46
N SER A 59 -15.41 12.46 -1.36
CA SER A 59 -16.48 13.35 -0.90
C SER A 59 -17.11 13.97 -2.15
N PHE A 60 -18.38 13.64 -2.44
CA PHE A 60 -19.11 14.25 -3.56
C PHE A 60 -19.87 15.51 -3.12
N GLU A 61 -20.11 15.68 -1.82
CA GLU A 61 -20.65 16.89 -1.20
C GLU A 61 -19.76 17.33 -0.02
N PRO A 62 -18.59 17.96 -0.30
CA PRO A 62 -17.62 18.33 0.73
C PRO A 62 -18.21 19.20 1.85
N PRO A 63 -17.79 19.01 3.12
CA PRO A 63 -16.84 18.03 3.65
C PRO A 63 -17.49 16.69 4.07
N SER A 64 -18.76 16.47 3.70
CA SER A 64 -19.62 15.37 4.16
C SER A 64 -19.87 14.33 3.05
N ARG A 65 -20.74 13.34 3.32
CA ARG A 65 -21.12 12.28 2.36
C ARG A 65 -19.92 11.63 1.66
N ARG A 66 -19.14 10.92 2.45
CA ARG A 66 -17.98 10.16 1.97
C ARG A 66 -18.41 8.77 1.53
N TYR A 67 -17.92 8.37 0.37
CA TYR A 67 -18.14 7.05 -0.20
C TYR A 67 -16.79 6.36 -0.37
N VAL A 68 -16.69 5.11 0.05
CA VAL A 68 -15.56 4.26 -0.31
C VAL A 68 -15.77 3.83 -1.75
N VAL A 69 -15.12 4.52 -2.69
CA VAL A 69 -15.24 4.26 -4.14
C VAL A 69 -14.32 3.12 -4.56
N LEU A 70 -13.11 3.07 -3.99
CA LEU A 70 -12.16 1.96 -4.17
C LEU A 70 -11.63 1.54 -2.80
N SER A 71 -11.99 0.33 -2.35
CA SER A 71 -11.53 -0.20 -1.06
C SER A 71 -10.03 -0.50 -1.09
N LYS A 72 -9.58 -1.28 -2.08
CA LYS A 72 -8.20 -1.78 -2.14
C LYS A 72 -7.88 -2.31 -3.55
N LEU A 73 -6.58 -2.47 -3.82
CA LEU A 73 -6.04 -3.28 -4.91
C LEU A 73 -5.33 -4.48 -4.27
N ASP A 74 -5.68 -5.70 -4.69
CA ASP A 74 -5.02 -6.94 -4.27
C ASP A 74 -4.13 -7.43 -5.41
N GLU A 75 -2.81 -7.26 -5.23
CA GLU A 75 -1.82 -7.61 -6.24
C GLU A 75 -1.31 -9.04 -6.08
N GLU A 76 -0.89 -9.63 -7.20
CA GLU A 76 -0.17 -10.90 -7.24
C GLU A 76 1.09 -10.78 -8.09
N VAL A 77 2.13 -11.50 -7.70
CA VAL A 77 3.36 -11.68 -8.47
C VAL A 77 3.43 -13.12 -8.95
N ARG A 78 3.65 -13.32 -10.25
CA ARG A 78 3.85 -14.64 -10.84
C ARG A 78 5.28 -14.75 -11.34
N VAL A 79 5.97 -15.79 -10.93
CA VAL A 79 7.37 -16.04 -11.30
C VAL A 79 7.54 -17.48 -11.73
N ASP A 80 8.33 -17.70 -12.77
CA ASP A 80 8.89 -19.00 -13.10
C ASP A 80 10.35 -19.00 -12.58
N PRO A 81 10.59 -19.55 -11.37
CA PRO A 81 11.90 -19.44 -10.73
C PRO A 81 12.97 -20.31 -11.40
N GLU A 82 12.58 -21.35 -12.14
CA GLU A 82 13.47 -22.35 -12.72
C GLU A 82 13.54 -22.27 -14.25
N GLY A 83 12.76 -21.38 -14.87
CA GLY A 83 12.61 -21.31 -16.33
C GLY A 83 11.95 -22.56 -16.92
N SER A 84 11.23 -23.33 -16.10
CA SER A 84 10.64 -24.62 -16.44
C SER A 84 9.26 -24.49 -17.10
N GLY A 85 8.69 -23.29 -17.12
CA GLY A 85 7.31 -23.01 -17.50
C GLY A 85 6.30 -23.17 -16.36
N GLU A 86 6.74 -23.56 -15.15
CA GLU A 86 5.87 -23.70 -13.98
C GLU A 86 5.85 -22.42 -13.14
N GLU A 87 4.79 -21.63 -13.27
CA GLU A 87 4.63 -20.38 -12.51
C GLU A 87 4.23 -20.64 -11.05
N ARG A 88 4.93 -19.98 -10.13
CA ARG A 88 4.53 -19.81 -8.73
C ARG A 88 3.89 -18.44 -8.55
N THR A 89 2.70 -18.40 -7.95
CA THR A 89 1.96 -17.17 -7.65
C THR A 89 2.11 -16.78 -6.18
N TYR A 90 2.40 -15.51 -5.93
CA TYR A 90 2.52 -14.90 -4.61
C TYR A 90 1.54 -13.74 -4.49
N SER A 91 0.49 -13.89 -3.70
CA SER A 91 -0.45 -12.80 -3.42
C SER A 91 0.16 -11.81 -2.42
N LEU A 92 0.31 -10.56 -2.83
CA LEU A 92 0.86 -9.47 -2.01
C LEU A 92 -0.21 -8.76 -1.16
N GLY A 93 -1.49 -8.95 -1.50
CA GLY A 93 -2.61 -8.46 -0.73
C GLY A 93 -2.68 -9.05 0.69
N SER A 94 -3.23 -8.30 1.63
CA SER A 94 -3.61 -8.81 2.97
C SER A 94 -4.98 -8.33 3.42
N ASN A 95 -5.89 -9.24 3.74
CA ASN A 95 -7.23 -8.90 4.21
C ASN A 95 -7.53 -9.63 5.53
N GLU A 96 -8.34 -9.00 6.38
CA GLU A 96 -8.78 -9.55 7.66
C GLU A 96 -10.27 -9.89 7.59
N PHE A 97 -10.61 -11.09 8.07
CA PHE A 97 -11.94 -11.66 8.08
C PHE A 97 -12.22 -12.30 9.45
N ARG A 98 -12.67 -11.50 10.43
CA ARG A 98 -13.03 -11.99 11.77
C ARG A 98 -11.90 -12.77 12.46
N GLY A 99 -10.70 -12.22 12.43
CA GLY A 99 -9.46 -12.79 12.97
C GLY A 99 -8.69 -13.67 11.99
N LEU A 100 -9.27 -14.03 10.84
CA LEU A 100 -8.58 -14.78 9.79
C LEU A 100 -7.92 -13.83 8.79
N PHE A 101 -6.65 -14.05 8.48
CA PHE A 101 -5.93 -13.27 7.48
C PHE A 101 -5.77 -14.08 6.19
N HIS A 102 -6.32 -13.56 5.10
CA HIS A 102 -6.16 -14.17 3.78
C HIS A 102 -6.40 -13.15 2.65
N PRO A 103 -5.54 -13.07 1.61
CA PRO A 103 -4.19 -13.61 1.57
C PRO A 103 -3.31 -13.01 2.69
N GLU A 104 -2.13 -13.58 2.90
CA GLU A 104 -1.19 -13.18 3.97
C GLU A 104 0.02 -12.40 3.41
N GLY A 105 -0.19 -11.55 2.41
CA GLY A 105 0.89 -10.84 1.72
C GLY A 105 1.74 -9.93 2.60
N TYR A 106 1.28 -9.58 3.81
CA TYR A 106 2.04 -8.87 4.83
C TYR A 106 3.30 -9.63 5.23
N LYS A 107 3.33 -10.96 5.06
CA LYS A 107 4.52 -11.80 5.26
C LYS A 107 5.62 -11.53 4.24
N PHE A 108 5.28 -11.01 3.06
CA PHE A 108 6.24 -10.62 2.02
C PHE A 108 6.70 -9.16 2.16
N MET A 109 6.16 -8.40 3.13
CA MET A 109 6.55 -7.00 3.30
C MET A 109 7.93 -6.86 3.92
N VAL A 110 8.83 -6.22 3.18
CA VAL A 110 10.19 -5.88 3.63
C VAL A 110 10.31 -4.43 4.09
N GLY A 111 9.32 -3.59 3.81
CA GLY A 111 9.29 -2.23 4.36
C GLY A 111 8.06 -1.41 4.02
N PHE A 112 7.85 -0.37 4.82
CA PHE A 112 6.89 0.70 4.58
C PHE A 112 7.57 2.05 4.82
N SER A 113 7.27 3.04 3.99
CA SER A 113 7.71 4.42 4.22
C SER A 113 6.62 5.43 3.93
N LEU A 114 6.67 6.58 4.60
CA LEU A 114 5.84 7.74 4.29
C LEU A 114 6.76 8.96 4.13
N ASP A 115 7.07 9.29 2.87
CA ASP A 115 7.88 10.45 2.49
C ASP A 115 7.78 10.76 0.97
N PRO A 116 7.03 11.80 0.58
CA PRO A 116 5.82 12.28 1.24
C PRO A 116 4.63 11.31 1.04
N TYR A 117 4.81 10.25 0.26
CA TYR A 117 3.78 9.30 -0.13
C TYR A 117 3.99 7.92 0.51
N PRO A 118 2.91 7.25 0.97
CA PRO A 118 2.96 5.89 1.47
C PRO A 118 3.49 4.96 0.38
N THR A 119 4.57 4.27 0.70
CA THR A 119 5.26 3.35 -0.19
C THR A 119 5.43 2.02 0.53
N PHE A 120 4.86 0.97 -0.03
CA PHE A 120 4.91 -0.40 0.44
C PHE A 120 5.97 -1.15 -0.37
N ARG A 121 6.82 -1.94 0.29
CA ARG A 121 7.87 -2.72 -0.37
C ARG A 121 7.71 -4.19 0.00
N TYR A 122 7.72 -5.03 -1.01
CA TYR A 122 7.55 -6.47 -0.92
C TYR A 122 8.74 -7.19 -1.57
N GLU A 123 9.04 -8.37 -1.04
CA GLU A 123 9.94 -9.34 -1.66
C GLU A 123 9.23 -10.70 -1.68
N ALA A 124 8.98 -11.22 -2.88
CA ALA A 124 8.33 -12.52 -3.06
C ALA A 124 8.91 -13.23 -4.29
N GLY A 125 9.32 -14.49 -4.13
CA GLY A 125 9.84 -15.29 -5.25
C GLY A 125 11.04 -14.68 -5.98
N GLY A 126 11.93 -13.97 -5.27
CA GLY A 126 13.09 -13.28 -5.88
C GLY A 126 12.75 -11.99 -6.65
N VAL A 127 11.51 -11.51 -6.55
CA VAL A 127 11.05 -10.26 -7.14
C VAL A 127 10.79 -9.24 -6.03
N TYR A 128 11.35 -8.05 -6.22
CA TYR A 128 11.09 -6.88 -5.39
C TYR A 128 10.00 -6.03 -6.03
N VAL A 129 8.97 -5.69 -5.26
CA VAL A 129 7.89 -4.80 -5.71
C VAL A 129 7.77 -3.64 -4.75
N ALA A 130 7.83 -2.42 -5.27
CA ALA A 130 7.46 -1.21 -4.55
C ALA A 130 6.16 -0.65 -5.10
N LYS A 131 5.17 -0.43 -4.23
CA LYS A 131 3.89 0.21 -4.54
C LYS A 131 3.83 1.55 -3.83
N ARG A 132 3.58 2.64 -4.55
CA ARG A 132 3.35 3.98 -3.98
C ARG A 132 1.93 4.42 -4.26
N VAL A 133 1.27 4.99 -3.26
CA VAL A 133 -0.06 5.58 -3.40
C VAL A 133 0.05 7.10 -3.32
N ALA A 134 -0.58 7.81 -4.25
CA ALA A 134 -0.66 9.26 -4.26
C ALA A 134 -2.09 9.74 -4.55
N MET A 135 -2.44 10.91 -4.04
CA MET A 135 -3.69 11.59 -4.37
C MET A 135 -3.40 12.97 -4.96
N PRO A 136 -3.79 13.24 -6.22
CA PRO A 136 -3.71 14.57 -6.77
C PRO A 136 -4.60 15.55 -5.98
N TYR A 137 -4.03 16.72 -5.64
CA TYR A 137 -4.79 17.78 -4.98
C TYR A 137 -5.97 18.24 -5.84
N GLY A 138 -7.12 18.48 -5.19
CA GLY A 138 -8.34 18.95 -5.82
C GLY A 138 -9.04 17.91 -6.71
N LYS A 139 -8.71 16.62 -6.61
CA LYS A 139 -9.33 15.57 -7.43
C LYS A 139 -9.74 14.37 -6.59
N ASN A 140 -10.95 13.85 -6.81
CA ASN A 140 -11.37 12.53 -6.32
C ASN A 140 -10.71 11.42 -7.16
N MET A 141 -9.39 11.30 -7.01
CA MET A 141 -8.53 10.41 -7.78
C MET A 141 -7.45 9.85 -6.87
N VAL A 142 -7.09 8.57 -7.09
CA VAL A 142 -5.93 7.92 -6.49
C VAL A 142 -5.04 7.40 -7.61
N VAL A 143 -3.73 7.47 -7.41
CA VAL A 143 -2.71 6.91 -8.31
C VAL A 143 -1.94 5.85 -7.53
N SER A 144 -1.87 4.63 -8.07
CA SER A 144 -1.01 3.56 -7.59
C SER A 144 0.11 3.35 -8.59
N SER A 145 1.35 3.60 -8.20
CA SER A 145 2.54 3.44 -9.04
C SER A 145 3.37 2.26 -8.54
N TYR A 146 3.90 1.48 -9.48
CA TYR A 146 4.65 0.26 -9.19
C TYR A 146 6.05 0.32 -9.78
N TRP A 147 7.03 -0.13 -9.01
CA TRP A 147 8.37 -0.45 -9.49
C TRP A 147 8.61 -1.92 -9.19
N VAL A 148 9.10 -2.65 -10.20
CA VAL A 148 9.35 -4.08 -10.11
C VAL A 148 10.80 -4.33 -10.50
N LEU A 149 11.54 -5.04 -9.65
CA LEU A 149 12.90 -5.46 -9.91
C LEU A 149 12.96 -6.99 -9.78
N ASN A 150 13.37 -7.66 -10.85
CA ASN A 150 13.60 -9.09 -10.85
C ASN A 150 15.09 -9.36 -10.58
N THR A 151 15.40 -10.14 -9.54
CA THR A 151 16.78 -10.55 -9.22
C THR A 151 17.10 -11.98 -9.65
N GLY A 152 16.13 -12.71 -10.23
CA GLY A 152 16.27 -14.09 -10.69
C GLY A 152 16.98 -14.28 -12.03
N GLY A 153 17.57 -13.23 -12.61
CA GLY A 153 18.36 -13.32 -13.84
C GLY A 153 19.86 -13.42 -13.55
N ARG A 154 20.38 -14.65 -13.45
CA ARG A 154 21.77 -14.99 -13.77
C ARG A 154 21.77 -16.08 -14.84
#